data_AF-A0A7T8HEZ0-F1
#
_entry.id   AF-A0A7T8HEZ0-F1
#
_cell.length_a   1.000
_cell.length_b   1.000
_cell.length_c   1.000
_cell.angle_alpha   90.00
_cell.angle_beta   90.00
_cell.angle_gamma   90.00
#
_symmetry.space_group_name_H-M   'P 1'
#
loop_
_entity.id
_entity.type
_entity.pdbx_description
1 polymer ?
#
loop_
_entity_poly.entity_id
_entity_poly.type
_entity_poly.pdbx_seq_one_letter_code
_entity_poly.pdbx_strand_id
1 'polypeptide(L)'
;AALPRSAPHIPDTPFEAILADYCEIKGNYYLVAADRLSGWIEIKGVTRNSEASGTKGLIQCLRRLFSIFGVPKELSSDGVPKFRSQATTEFLRR
;
A
#
# COMPACT_ATOMS: atom_id res chain seq x y z
N ALA A 1 -9.87 22.01 1.79
CA ALA A 1 -9.86 20.75 1.02
C ALA A 1 -11.29 20.45 0.60
N ALA A 2 -11.52 20.06 -0.65
CA ALA A 2 -12.86 19.65 -1.09
C ALA A 2 -13.20 18.29 -0.45
N LEU A 3 -14.45 18.12 0.00
CA LEU A 3 -14.93 16.82 0.45
C LEU A 3 -14.99 15.85 -0.75
N PRO A 4 -14.72 14.55 -0.52
CA PRO A 4 -14.88 13.55 -1.57
C PRO A 4 -16.33 13.55 -2.08
N ARG A 5 -16.51 13.31 -3.39
CA ARG A 5 -17.83 13.33 -4.06
C ARG A 5 -18.81 12.29 -3.51
N SER A 6 -18.31 11.26 -2.85
CA SER A 6 -19.09 10.19 -2.24
C SER A 6 -18.56 9.88 -0.85
N ALA A 7 -19.43 9.40 0.03
CA ALA A 7 -19.00 8.88 1.32
C ALA A 7 -18.00 7.72 1.12
N PRO A 8 -16.95 7.63 1.94
CA PRO A 8 -16.02 6.52 1.87
C PRO A 8 -16.72 5.22 2.25
N HIS A 9 -16.44 4.16 1.50
CA HIS A 9 -16.90 2.82 1.83
C HIS A 9 -16.23 2.36 3.14
N ILE A 10 -17.03 1.96 4.13
CA ILE A 10 -16.51 1.39 5.37
C ILE A 10 -16.39 -0.13 5.14
N PRO A 11 -15.20 -0.74 5.27
CA PRO A 11 -15.04 -2.18 5.06
C PRO A 11 -15.73 -2.97 6.19
N ASP A 12 -16.25 -4.16 5.87
CA ASP A 12 -16.95 -5.01 6.86
C ASP A 12 -15.99 -5.89 7.69
N THR A 13 -14.84 -6.24 7.13
CA THR A 13 -13.84 -7.11 7.78
C THR A 13 -12.44 -6.50 7.74
N PRO A 14 -11.57 -6.78 8.74
CA PRO A 14 -10.19 -6.31 8.74
C PRO A 14 -9.47 -6.73 7.46
N PHE A 15 -8.62 -5.85 6.94
CA PHE A 15 -7.84 -6.02 5.72
C PHE A 15 -8.65 -6.20 4.43
N GLU A 16 -9.96 -5.94 4.45
CA GLU A 16 -10.75 -5.89 3.22
C GLU A 16 -10.37 -4.69 2.35
N ALA A 17 -10.05 -3.55 2.97
CA ALA A 17 -9.51 -2.39 2.29
C ALA A 17 -8.27 -1.87 3.02
N ILE A 18 -7.19 -1.68 2.26
CA ILE A 18 -5.93 -1.17 2.79
C ILE A 18 -5.53 0.10 2.06
N LEU A 19 -4.76 0.95 2.74
CA LEU A 19 -4.03 2.05 2.13
C LEU A 19 -2.53 1.73 2.14
N ALA A 20 -1.79 2.21 1.15
CA ALA A 20 -0.34 2.07 1.09
C ALA A 20 0.34 3.32 0.52
N ASP A 21 1.40 3.76 1.19
CA ASP A 21 2.14 4.96 0.84
C ASP A 21 3.63 4.87 1.18
N TYR A 22 4.46 5.60 0.43
CA TYR A 22 5.87 5.80 0.75
C TYR A 22 6.07 7.13 1.47
N CYS A 23 6.64 7.08 2.68
CA CYS A 23 6.97 8.28 3.43
C CYS A 23 8.47 8.35 3.75
N GLU A 24 8.93 9.56 4.06
CA GLU A 24 10.30 9.83 4.47
C GLU A 24 10.31 10.50 5.85
N ILE A 25 11.08 9.93 6.78
CA ILE A 25 11.23 10.46 8.14
C ILE A 25 12.71 10.48 8.50
N LYS A 26 13.25 11.68 8.77
CA LYS A 26 14.65 11.90 9.16
C LYS A 26 15.66 11.25 8.18
N GLY A 27 15.38 11.33 6.87
CA GLY A 27 16.22 10.74 5.81
C GLY A 27 16.05 9.24 5.60
N ASN A 28 15.23 8.57 6.41
CA ASN A 28 14.88 7.17 6.22
C ASN A 28 13.59 7.05 5.41
N TYR A 29 13.56 6.09 4.49
CA TYR A 29 12.44 5.87 3.58
C TYR A 29 11.66 4.64 4.02
N TYR A 30 10.33 4.74 4.04
CA TYR A 30 9.45 3.69 4.52
C TYR A 30 8.31 3.45 3.54
N LEU A 31 7.92 2.20 3.39
CA LEU A 31 6.61 1.83 2.87
C LEU A 31 5.71 1.55 4.07
N VAL A 32 4.60 2.27 4.14
CA VAL A 32 3.57 2.12 5.15
C VAL A 32 2.32 1.55 4.48
N ALA A 33 1.76 0.49 5.04
CA ALA A 33 0.44 0.00 4.67
C ALA A 33 -0.44 -0.03 5.92
N ALA A 34 -1.71 0.36 5.79
CA ALA A 34 -2.63 0.35 6.92
C ALA A 34 -3.99 -0.23 6.53
N ASP A 35 -4.58 -0.98 7.45
CA ASP A 35 -5.96 -1.45 7.34
C ASP A 35 -6.95 -0.32 7.63
N ARG A 36 -7.91 -0.11 6.73
CA ARG A 36 -8.86 1.00 6.83
C ARG A 36 -9.89 0.79 7.94
N LEU A 37 -10.18 -0.47 8.32
CA LEU A 37 -11.18 -0.76 9.35
C LEU A 37 -10.60 -0.64 10.77
N SER A 38 -9.51 -1.37 11.05
CA SER A 38 -8.93 -1.44 12.39
C SER A 38 -7.89 -0.36 12.67
N GLY A 39 -7.33 0.27 11.63
CA GLY A 39 -6.19 1.17 11.75
C GLY A 39 -4.86 0.44 12.01
N TRP A 40 -4.80 -0.90 11.87
CA TRP A 40 -3.55 -1.65 11.99
C TRP A 40 -2.54 -1.20 10.93
N ILE A 41 -1.27 -1.02 11.32
CA ILE A 41 -0.21 -0.48 10.46
C ILE A 41 0.93 -1.48 10.31
N GLU A 42 1.31 -1.74 9.06
CA GLU A 42 2.52 -2.46 8.67
C GLU A 42 3.54 -1.48 8.10
N ILE A 43 4.76 -1.49 8.64
CA ILE A 43 5.84 -0.58 8.22
C ILE A 43 7.03 -1.39 7.73
N LYS A 44 7.53 -1.04 6.54
CA LYS A 44 8.76 -1.58 5.99
C LYS A 44 9.76 -0.46 5.72
N GLY A 45 10.90 -0.49 6.40
CA GLY A 45 12.06 0.34 6.05
C GLY A 45 12.66 -0.10 4.72
N VAL A 46 12.96 0.87 3.86
CA VAL A 46 13.60 0.64 2.55
C VAL A 46 14.76 1.61 2.34
N THR A 47 15.85 1.13 1.76
CA THR A 47 16.98 2.00 1.39
C THR A 47 16.59 2.86 0.21
N ARG A 48 16.77 4.18 0.31
CA ARG A 48 16.47 5.13 -0.78
C ARG A 48 17.28 4.78 -2.04
N ASN A 49 16.65 4.93 -3.21
CA ASN A 49 17.24 4.68 -4.53
C ASN A 49 17.75 3.24 -4.74
N SER A 50 17.33 2.29 -3.91
CA SER A 50 17.61 0.86 -4.11
C SER A 50 16.48 0.19 -4.89
N GLU A 51 16.73 -1.02 -5.43
CA GLU A 51 15.66 -1.85 -5.99
C GLU A 51 14.51 -2.12 -5.01
N ALA A 52 14.81 -2.18 -3.71
CA ALA A 52 13.82 -2.36 -2.64
C ALA A 52 12.89 -1.14 -2.46
N SER A 53 13.33 0.05 -2.91
CA SER A 53 12.48 1.25 -2.93
C SER A 53 11.68 1.41 -4.24
N GLY A 54 11.87 0.51 -5.20
CA GLY A 54 11.19 0.49 -6.49
C GLY A 54 9.98 -0.45 -6.54
N THR A 55 9.46 -0.68 -7.75
CA THR A 55 8.30 -1.55 -8.01
C THR A 55 8.47 -2.98 -7.47
N LYS A 56 9.65 -3.59 -7.64
CA LYS A 56 9.91 -4.96 -7.15
C LYS A 56 9.77 -5.05 -5.63
N GLY A 57 10.36 -4.09 -4.90
CA GLY A 57 10.26 -4.01 -3.45
C GLY A 57 8.82 -3.79 -2.97
N LEU A 58 8.07 -2.93 -3.66
CA LEU A 58 6.64 -2.73 -3.41
C LEU A 58 5.87 -4.06 -3.54
N ILE A 59 6.00 -4.76 -4.67
CA ILE A 59 5.30 -6.02 -4.92
C ILE A 59 5.68 -7.07 -3.86
N GLN A 60 6.95 -7.16 -3.48
CA GLN A 60 7.39 -8.09 -2.43
C GLN A 60 6.73 -7.79 -1.08
N CYS A 61 6.60 -6.51 -0.72
CA CYS A 61 5.95 -6.10 0.52
C CYS A 61 4.45 -6.40 0.49
N LEU A 62 3.76 -6.03 -0.60
CA LEU A 62 2.33 -6.32 -0.76
C LEU A 62 2.06 -7.82 -0.75
N ARG A 63 2.86 -8.61 -1.46
CA ARG A 63 2.75 -10.07 -1.47
C ARG A 63 2.91 -10.65 -0.05
N ARG A 64 3.84 -10.14 0.74
CA ARG A 64 4.00 -10.56 2.14
C ARG A 64 2.75 -10.20 2.95
N LEU A 65 2.27 -8.97 2.85
CA LEU A 65 1.07 -8.50 3.56
C LEU A 65 -0.14 -9.38 3.22
N PHE A 66 -0.36 -9.63 1.92
CA PHE A 66 -1.46 -10.47 1.45
C PHE A 66 -1.35 -11.92 1.90
N SER A 67 -0.12 -12.43 2.07
CA SER A 67 0.10 -13.79 2.57
C SER A 67 -0.22 -13.93 4.06
N ILE A 68 -0.17 -12.84 4.83
CA ILE A 68 -0.42 -12.83 6.28
C ILE A 68 -1.90 -12.56 6.57
N PHE A 69 -2.48 -11.56 5.91
CA PHE A 69 -3.82 -11.06 6.23
C PHE A 69 -4.90 -11.41 5.19
N GLY A 70 -4.51 -12.01 4.06
CA GLY A 70 -5.38 -12.23 2.91
C GLY A 70 -5.30 -11.11 1.88
N VAL A 71 -5.84 -11.37 0.70
CA VAL A 71 -5.85 -10.41 -0.42
C VAL A 71 -6.99 -9.40 -0.18
N PRO A 72 -6.69 -8.08 -0.12
CA PRO A 72 -7.72 -7.06 0.06
C PRO A 72 -8.58 -6.93 -1.21
N LYS A 73 -9.83 -6.50 -1.05
CA LYS A 73 -10.70 -6.09 -2.16
C LYS A 73 -10.28 -4.74 -2.73
N GLU A 74 -9.73 -3.86 -1.89
CA GLU A 74 -9.33 -2.51 -2.26
C GLU A 74 -7.93 -2.17 -1.72
N LEU A 75 -7.06 -1.65 -2.59
CA LEU A 75 -5.80 -1.02 -2.20
C LEU A 75 -5.83 0.44 -2.69
N SER A 76 -5.85 1.38 -1.75
CA SER A 76 -5.77 2.81 -2.03
C SER A 76 -4.32 3.30 -1.91
N SER A 77 -3.86 4.11 -2.85
CA SER A 77 -2.52 4.71 -2.82
C SER A 77 -2.53 6.07 -3.53
N ASP A 78 -1.59 6.95 -3.19
CA ASP A 78 -1.45 8.30 -3.75
C ASP A 78 -1.02 8.33 -5.24
N GLY A 79 -0.82 7.16 -5.84
CA GLY A 79 -0.59 7.03 -7.27
C GLY A 79 0.81 7.44 -7.71
N VAL A 80 1.80 7.46 -6.80
CA VAL A 80 3.19 7.61 -7.21
C VAL A 80 3.55 6.55 -8.27
N PRO A 81 4.47 6.85 -9.21
CA PRO A 81 4.71 6.02 -10.41
C PRO A 81 4.93 4.53 -10.13
N LYS A 82 5.45 4.19 -8.95
CA LYS A 82 5.69 2.81 -8.50
C LYS A 82 4.39 2.01 -8.36
N PHE A 83 3.32 2.61 -7.81
CA PHE A 83 2.01 1.97 -7.70
C PHE A 83 1.29 1.85 -9.06
N ARG A 84 1.57 2.76 -9.99
CA ARG A 84 0.99 2.76 -11.35
C ARG A 84 1.80 1.98 -12.38
N SER A 85 2.94 1.42 -12.01
CA SER A 85 3.77 0.66 -12.95
C SER A 85 3.03 -0.58 -13.47
N GLN A 86 3.35 -0.98 -14.72
CA GLN A 86 2.71 -2.14 -15.35
C GLN A 86 2.85 -3.41 -14.50
N ALA A 87 4.04 -3.66 -13.95
CA ALA A 87 4.28 -4.83 -13.11
C ALA A 87 3.44 -4.82 -11.81
N THR A 88 3.24 -3.65 -11.17
CA THR A 88 2.34 -3.55 -10.01
C THR A 88 0.90 -3.82 -10.43
N THR A 89 0.46 -3.26 -11.55
CA THR A 89 -0.90 -3.48 -12.08
C THR A 89 -1.14 -4.94 -12.43
N GLU A 90 -0.18 -5.61 -13.07
CA GLU A 90 -0.26 -7.03 -13.39
C GLU A 90 -0.26 -7.91 -12.13
N PHE A 91 0.49 -7.54 -11.10
CA PHE A 91 0.47 -8.23 -9.82
C PHE A 91 -0.90 -8.11 -9.13
N LEU A 92 -1.50 -6.91 -9.11
CA LEU A 92 -2.80 -6.68 -8.45
C LEU A 92 -4.00 -7.28 -9.19
N ARG A 93 -3.83 -7.68 -10.46
CA ARG A 93 -4.87 -8.34 -11.26
C ARG A 93 -4.91 -9.86 -11.11
N ARG A 94 -3.88 -10.45 -10.50
CA ARG A 94 -3.74 -11.89 -10.30
C ARG A 94 -4.27 -12.28 -8.92
#